data_AF-A0A6I4XML7-F1
#
_entry.id   AF-A0A6I4XML7-F1
#
_cell.length_a   1.000
_cell.length_b   1.000
_cell.length_c   1.000
_cell.angle_alpha   90.00
_cell.angle_beta   90.00
_cell.angle_gamma   90.00
#
_symmetry.space_group_name_H-M   'P 1'
#
loop_
_entity.id
_entity.type
_entity.pdbx_description
1 polymer ?
#
loop_
_entity_poly.entity_id
_entity_poly.type
_entity_poly.pdbx_seq_one_letter_code
_entity_poly.pdbx_strand_id
1 'polypeptide(L)'
;LNVINAMFVANIVPNGKMELSNITQPILLYCDVLGLPTIIGNIFSFMVFLGVLLQLSAWVTGPSKTIIQVARDGLLPPKFGFHRENKYGVSRNVVLTQSVVISLFALLYGVMDDVNAVFLTLTNATTIIYSIVYVLIAISLIKLRKSQPDTLR
;
A
#
# COMPACT_ATOMS: atom_id res chain seq x y z
N LEU A 1 7.39 -11.87 -12.19
CA LEU A 1 6.35 -12.50 -11.34
C LEU A 1 5.01 -11.77 -11.46
N ASN A 2 4.90 -10.49 -11.08
CA ASN A 2 3.62 -9.75 -11.09
C ASN A 2 2.92 -9.70 -12.46
N VAL A 3 3.66 -9.49 -13.56
CA VAL A 3 3.08 -9.50 -14.93
C VAL A 3 2.50 -10.87 -15.29
N ILE A 4 3.19 -11.95 -14.90
CA ILE A 4 2.74 -13.32 -15.16
C ILE A 4 1.47 -13.62 -14.37
N ASN A 5 1.43 -13.23 -13.09
CA ASN A 5 0.23 -13.36 -12.26
C ASN A 5 -0.93 -12.55 -12.84
N ALA A 6 -0.69 -11.34 -13.32
CA ALA A 6 -1.71 -10.52 -13.98
C ALA A 6 -2.26 -11.19 -15.25
N MET A 7 -1.41 -11.85 -16.04
CA MET A 7 -1.86 -12.61 -17.21
C MET A 7 -2.76 -13.79 -16.81
N PHE A 8 -2.44 -14.52 -15.73
CA PHE A 8 -3.31 -15.59 -15.22
C PHE A 8 -4.69 -15.06 -14.80
N VAL A 9 -4.71 -13.94 -14.06
CA VAL A 9 -5.97 -13.29 -13.67
C VAL A 9 -6.78 -12.85 -14.89
N ALA A 10 -6.14 -12.19 -15.86
CA ALA A 10 -6.79 -11.74 -17.08
C ALA A 10 -7.32 -12.90 -17.95
N ASN A 11 -6.68 -14.06 -17.91
CA ASN A 11 -7.09 -15.23 -18.68
C ASN A 11 -8.35 -15.91 -18.13
N ILE A 12 -8.58 -15.87 -16.81
CA ILE A 12 -9.69 -16.58 -16.16
C ILE A 12 -10.90 -15.69 -15.88
N VAL A 13 -10.69 -14.40 -15.61
CA VAL A 13 -11.78 -13.47 -15.27
C VAL A 13 -12.42 -12.94 -16.57
N PRO A 14 -13.75 -13.10 -16.77
CA PRO A 14 -14.42 -12.55 -17.93
C PRO A 14 -14.29 -11.03 -18.04
N ASN A 15 -14.26 -10.53 -19.28
CA ASN A 15 -14.22 -9.10 -19.59
C ASN A 15 -15.36 -8.34 -18.87
N GLY A 16 -15.00 -7.25 -18.19
CA GLY A 16 -15.94 -6.40 -17.46
C GLY A 16 -16.42 -6.93 -16.10
N LYS A 17 -15.95 -8.11 -15.66
CA LYS A 17 -16.32 -8.70 -14.35
C LYS A 17 -15.18 -8.69 -13.32
N MET A 18 -14.07 -8.03 -13.63
CA MET A 18 -12.91 -7.99 -12.75
C MET A 18 -13.22 -7.14 -11.52
N GLU A 19 -13.01 -7.73 -10.34
CA GLU A 19 -13.12 -7.03 -9.07
C GLU A 19 -11.72 -6.68 -8.56
N LEU A 20 -11.33 -5.42 -8.71
CA LEU A 20 -10.00 -4.91 -8.35
C LEU A 20 -9.69 -5.06 -6.85
N SER A 21 -10.73 -5.05 -6.02
CA SER A 21 -10.61 -5.24 -4.57
C SER A 21 -10.66 -6.71 -4.14
N ASN A 22 -11.04 -7.64 -5.02
CA ASN A 22 -11.25 -9.04 -4.67
C ASN A 22 -10.09 -9.92 -5.18
N ILE A 23 -9.09 -10.08 -4.32
CA ILE A 23 -7.87 -10.85 -4.63
C ILE A 23 -8.17 -12.36 -4.82
N THR A 24 -9.25 -12.88 -4.23
CA THR A 24 -9.55 -14.32 -4.25
C THR A 24 -10.41 -14.74 -5.45
N GLN A 25 -11.07 -13.80 -6.14
CA GLN A 25 -11.90 -14.06 -7.33
C GLN A 25 -11.24 -15.00 -8.34
N PRO A 26 -9.98 -14.77 -8.79
CA PRO A 26 -9.37 -15.62 -9.81
C PRO A 26 -9.15 -17.05 -9.32
N ILE A 27 -8.80 -17.22 -8.05
CA ILE A 27 -8.56 -18.53 -7.43
C ILE A 27 -9.85 -19.33 -7.37
N LEU A 28 -10.97 -18.69 -7.01
CA LEU A 28 -12.29 -19.34 -6.97
C LEU A 28 -12.73 -19.79 -8.37
N LEU A 29 -12.53 -18.95 -9.39
CA LEU A 29 -12.84 -19.30 -10.79
C LEU A 29 -11.96 -20.46 -11.30
N TYR A 30 -10.68 -20.49 -10.95
CA TYR A 30 -9.82 -21.63 -11.29
C TYR A 30 -10.26 -22.91 -10.60
N CYS A 31 -10.69 -22.84 -9.33
CA CYS A 31 -11.22 -24.01 -8.63
C CYS A 31 -12.48 -24.56 -9.33
N ASP A 32 -13.36 -23.68 -9.79
CA ASP A 32 -14.58 -24.06 -10.52
C ASP A 32 -14.25 -24.75 -11.86
N VAL A 33 -13.37 -24.15 -12.67
CA VAL A 33 -12.94 -24.72 -13.97
C VAL A 33 -12.24 -26.07 -13.81
N LEU A 34 -11.48 -26.26 -12.74
CA LEU A 34 -10.78 -27.52 -12.45
C LEU A 34 -11.67 -28.58 -11.78
N GLY A 35 -12.94 -28.27 -11.49
CA GLY A 35 -13.84 -29.17 -10.77
C GLY A 35 -13.41 -29.43 -9.33
N LEU A 36 -12.62 -28.54 -8.74
CA LEU A 36 -12.14 -28.66 -7.36
C LEU A 36 -13.24 -28.25 -6.38
N PRO A 37 -13.36 -28.93 -5.23
CA PRO A 37 -14.35 -28.57 -4.23
C PRO A 37 -14.07 -27.17 -3.66
N THR A 38 -15.12 -26.40 -3.43
CA THR A 38 -15.08 -25.00 -2.95
C THR A 38 -14.31 -24.83 -1.64
N ILE A 39 -14.17 -25.90 -0.84
CA ILE A 39 -13.36 -25.92 0.38
C ILE A 39 -11.90 -25.53 0.12
N ILE A 40 -11.34 -25.92 -1.03
CA ILE A 40 -9.96 -25.60 -1.41
C ILE A 40 -9.84 -24.09 -1.62
N GLY A 41 -10.76 -23.50 -2.39
CA GLY A 41 -10.84 -22.06 -2.60
C GLY A 41 -10.98 -21.26 -1.30
N ASN A 42 -11.75 -21.77 -0.33
CA ASN A 42 -11.90 -21.16 0.99
C ASN A 42 -10.60 -21.21 1.81
N ILE A 43 -9.86 -22.33 1.76
CA ILE A 43 -8.55 -22.45 2.43
C ILE A 43 -7.58 -21.41 1.85
N PHE A 44 -7.50 -21.31 0.52
CA PHE A 44 -6.66 -20.28 -0.13
C PHE A 44 -7.09 -18.86 0.27
N SER A 45 -8.39 -18.59 0.29
CA SER A 45 -8.93 -17.28 0.69
C SER A 45 -8.55 -16.94 2.14
N PHE A 46 -8.57 -17.94 3.04
CA PHE A 46 -8.14 -17.78 4.43
C PHE A 46 -6.63 -17.53 4.54
N MET A 47 -5.81 -18.24 3.76
CA MET A 47 -4.36 -18.00 3.71
C MET A 47 -4.04 -16.58 3.21
N VAL A 48 -4.74 -16.10 2.17
CA VAL A 48 -4.62 -14.73 1.67
C VAL A 48 -5.01 -13.74 2.76
N PHE A 49 -6.12 -13.97 3.46
CA PHE A 49 -6.55 -13.13 4.59
C PHE A 49 -5.47 -13.02 5.68
N LEU A 50 -4.89 -14.14 6.12
CA LEU A 50 -3.77 -14.12 7.08
C LEU A 50 -2.56 -13.35 6.53
N GLY A 51 -2.21 -13.56 5.27
CA GLY A 51 -1.12 -12.84 4.60
C GLY A 51 -1.33 -11.32 4.61
N VAL A 52 -2.54 -10.86 4.29
CA VAL A 52 -2.91 -9.44 4.33
C VAL A 52 -2.84 -8.88 5.75
N LEU A 53 -3.35 -9.59 6.76
CA LEU A 53 -3.26 -9.16 8.15
C LEU A 53 -1.81 -9.00 8.64
N LEU A 54 -0.96 -9.97 8.33
CA LEU A 54 0.46 -9.91 8.66
C LEU A 54 1.16 -8.74 7.94
N GLN A 55 0.83 -8.54 6.67
CA GLN A 55 1.34 -7.41 5.90
C GLN A 55 0.94 -6.08 6.54
N LEU A 56 -0.35 -5.88 6.86
CA LEU A 56 -0.84 -4.65 7.49
C LEU A 56 -0.12 -4.34 8.83
N SER A 57 0.16 -5.37 9.64
CA SER A 57 0.91 -5.21 10.90
C SER A 57 2.31 -4.63 10.69
N ALA A 58 3.04 -5.11 9.66
CA ALA A 58 4.36 -4.58 9.32
C ALA A 58 4.29 -3.13 8.80
N TRP A 59 3.25 -2.79 8.03
CA TRP A 59 3.05 -1.45 7.46
C TRP A 59 2.72 -0.37 8.49
N VAL A 60 2.29 -0.70 9.70
CA VAL A 60 2.06 0.32 10.76
C VAL A 60 3.38 0.91 11.26
N THR A 61 4.43 0.09 11.34
CA THR A 61 5.70 0.49 11.98
C THR A 61 6.70 1.11 11.00
N GLY A 62 6.71 0.65 9.74
CA GLY A 62 7.67 1.11 8.73
C GLY A 62 7.59 2.61 8.45
N PRO A 63 6.48 3.12 7.89
CA PRO A 63 6.27 4.55 7.61
C PRO A 63 6.32 5.43 8.86
N SER A 64 5.91 4.88 10.02
CA SER A 64 5.97 5.64 11.27
C SER A 64 7.40 6.05 11.62
N LYS A 65 8.37 5.13 11.47
CA LYS A 65 9.79 5.43 11.75
C LYS A 65 10.37 6.48 10.81
N THR A 66 9.99 6.49 9.53
CA THR A 66 10.50 7.50 8.59
C THR A 66 9.98 8.90 8.94
N ILE A 67 8.70 9.01 9.29
CA ILE A 67 8.09 10.28 9.74
C ILE A 67 8.73 10.77 11.04
N ILE A 68 9.00 9.86 11.99
CA ILE A 68 9.68 10.19 13.25
C ILE A 68 11.08 10.76 12.98
N GLN A 69 11.84 10.14 12.07
CA GLN A 69 13.17 10.64 11.71
C GLN A 69 13.10 12.05 11.13
N VAL A 70 12.18 12.29 10.18
CA VAL A 70 11.94 13.61 9.59
C VAL A 70 11.50 14.63 10.68
N ALA A 71 10.73 14.20 11.67
CA ALA A 71 10.35 15.04 12.80
C ALA A 71 11.53 15.39 13.72
N ARG A 72 12.46 14.45 13.94
CA ARG A 72 13.70 14.65 14.69
C ARG A 72 14.65 15.62 13.98
N ASP A 73 14.68 15.57 12.65
CA ASP A 73 15.47 16.49 11.81
C ASP A 73 14.86 17.91 11.74
N GLY A 74 13.75 18.17 12.46
CA GLY A 74 13.12 19.49 12.55
C GLY A 74 12.28 19.88 11.34
N LEU A 75 12.04 18.94 10.41
CA LEU A 75 11.28 19.17 9.17
C LEU A 75 9.76 19.17 9.37
N LEU A 76 9.26 18.80 10.56
CA LEU A 76 7.85 18.82 10.92
C LEU A 76 7.59 19.78 12.09
N PRO A 77 6.42 20.46 12.13
CA PRO A 77 6.12 21.40 13.21
C PRO A 77 6.13 20.70 14.58
N PRO A 78 6.90 21.21 15.57
CA PRO A 78 7.06 20.55 16.88
C PRO A 78 5.75 20.47 17.68
N LYS A 79 4.78 21.34 17.35
CA LYS A 79 3.43 21.36 17.96
C LYS A 79 2.68 20.04 17.82
N PHE A 80 2.92 19.27 16.76
CA PHE A 80 2.25 17.97 16.55
C PHE A 80 2.89 16.81 17.33
N GLY A 81 4.06 17.01 17.93
CA GLY A 81 4.71 16.01 18.78
C GLY A 81 5.09 14.70 18.07
N PHE A 82 5.31 14.72 16.75
CA PHE A 82 5.64 13.51 15.97
C PHE A 82 7.01 12.91 16.31
N HIS A 83 7.92 13.69 16.89
CA HIS A 83 9.21 13.21 17.41
C HIS A 83 9.07 12.44 18.74
N ARG A 84 7.92 12.51 19.42
CA ARG A 84 7.74 11.88 20.74
C ARG A 84 7.46 10.41 20.58
N GLU A 85 8.32 9.58 21.14
CA GLU A 85 8.24 8.12 21.10
C GLU A 85 7.96 7.52 22.47
N ASN A 86 7.35 6.33 22.48
CA ASN A 86 7.20 5.50 23.66
C ASN A 86 8.43 4.59 23.87
N LYS A 87 8.40 3.76 24.92
CA LYS A 87 9.46 2.78 25.24
C LYS A 87 9.76 1.74 24.16
N TYR A 88 8.92 1.65 23.13
CA TYR A 88 9.06 0.73 22.00
C TYR A 88 9.55 1.44 20.72
N GLY A 89 9.92 2.72 20.80
CA GLY A 89 10.39 3.51 19.65
C GLY A 89 9.28 3.87 18.65
N VAL A 90 8.03 3.95 19.12
CA VAL A 90 6.86 4.27 18.30
C VAL A 90 6.27 5.60 18.74
N SER A 91 6.03 6.50 17.79
CA SER A 91 5.29 7.73 18.05
C SER A 91 3.79 7.49 17.97
N ARG A 92 3.11 7.65 19.10
CA ARG A 92 1.65 7.54 19.18
C ARG A 92 0.95 8.52 18.25
N ASN A 93 1.46 9.75 18.14
CA ASN A 93 0.83 10.80 17.34
C ASN A 93 0.93 10.48 15.84
N VAL A 94 2.06 9.93 15.39
CA VAL A 94 2.22 9.47 13.99
C VAL A 94 1.27 8.33 13.69
N VAL A 95 1.21 7.31 14.56
CA VAL A 95 0.32 6.16 14.37
C VAL A 95 -1.15 6.57 14.39
N LEU A 96 -1.57 7.45 15.30
CA LEU A 96 -2.95 7.95 15.32
C LEU A 96 -3.28 8.74 14.05
N THR A 97 -2.38 9.59 13.58
CA THR A 97 -2.61 10.40 12.38
C THR A 97 -2.80 9.52 11.14
N GLN A 98 -1.91 8.54 10.91
CA GLN A 98 -2.07 7.62 9.77
C GLN A 98 -3.33 6.77 9.91
N SER A 99 -3.67 6.29 11.12
CA SER A 99 -4.87 5.49 11.33
C SER A 99 -6.14 6.28 11.03
N VAL A 100 -6.21 7.55 11.45
CA VAL A 100 -7.34 8.44 11.12
C VAL A 100 -7.45 8.63 9.61
N VAL A 101 -6.34 8.89 8.92
CA VAL A 101 -6.33 9.06 7.45
C VAL A 101 -6.79 7.78 6.74
N ILE A 102 -6.30 6.61 7.16
CA ILE A 102 -6.70 5.31 6.60
C ILE A 102 -8.19 5.05 6.86
N SER A 103 -8.69 5.34 8.06
CA SER A 103 -10.12 5.21 8.37
C SER A 103 -10.98 6.13 7.51
N LEU A 104 -10.55 7.37 7.25
CA LEU A 104 -11.25 8.28 6.35
C LEU A 104 -11.31 7.73 4.92
N PHE A 105 -10.22 7.16 4.41
CA PHE A 105 -10.23 6.51 3.10
C PHE A 105 -11.09 5.24 3.08
N ALA A 106 -11.11 4.47 4.17
CA ALA A 106 -11.96 3.30 4.29
C ALA A 106 -13.45 3.67 4.25
N LEU A 107 -13.84 4.83 4.82
CA LEU A 107 -15.21 5.32 4.76
C LEU A 107 -15.66 5.64 3.32
N LEU A 108 -14.76 6.01 2.40
CA LEU A 108 -15.11 6.23 1.00
C LEU A 108 -15.70 4.97 0.35
N TYR A 109 -15.21 3.79 0.72
CA TYR A 109 -15.76 2.51 0.24
C TYR A 109 -17.18 2.22 0.75
N GLY A 110 -17.61 2.84 1.85
CA GLY A 110 -18.96 2.68 2.39
C GLY A 110 -19.99 3.66 1.81
N VAL A 111 -19.53 4.74 1.16
CA VAL A 111 -20.40 5.80 0.62
C VAL A 111 -20.58 5.71 -0.89
N MET A 112 -19.63 5.10 -1.60
CA MET A 112 -19.66 4.99 -3.06
C MET A 112 -20.08 3.59 -3.49
N ASP A 113 -21.04 3.52 -4.44
CA ASP A 113 -21.57 2.25 -4.95
C ASP A 113 -20.54 1.47 -5.80
N ASP A 114 -19.58 2.18 -6.40
CA ASP A 114 -18.54 1.58 -7.26
C ASP A 114 -17.21 1.43 -6.53
N VAL A 115 -17.06 0.28 -5.86
CA VAL A 115 -15.85 -0.14 -5.14
C VAL A 115 -14.63 -0.19 -6.08
N ASN A 116 -14.81 -0.59 -7.34
CA ASN A 116 -13.73 -0.67 -8.32
C ASN A 116 -13.22 0.72 -8.69
N ALA A 117 -14.12 1.67 -8.94
CA ALA A 117 -13.75 3.05 -9.22
C ALA A 117 -13.04 3.71 -8.03
N VAL A 118 -13.49 3.47 -6.79
CA VAL A 118 -12.83 3.95 -5.56
C VAL A 118 -11.40 3.40 -5.49
N PHE A 119 -11.25 2.08 -5.63
CA PHE A 119 -9.95 1.42 -5.58
C PHE A 119 -8.99 1.98 -6.64
N LEU A 120 -9.46 2.10 -7.88
CA LEU A 120 -8.66 2.61 -8.98
C LEU A 120 -8.26 4.08 -8.77
N THR A 121 -9.18 4.90 -8.27
CA THR A 121 -8.93 6.32 -7.99
C THR A 121 -7.88 6.49 -6.89
N LEU A 122 -8.02 5.78 -5.78
CA LEU A 122 -7.05 5.81 -4.68
C LEU A 122 -5.67 5.29 -5.12
N THR A 123 -5.64 4.22 -5.91
CA THR A 123 -4.41 3.67 -6.50
C THR A 123 -3.74 4.71 -7.38
N ASN A 124 -4.47 5.31 -8.31
CA ASN A 124 -3.94 6.33 -9.22
C ASN A 124 -3.42 7.57 -8.49
N ALA A 125 -4.17 8.07 -7.49
CA ALA A 125 -3.75 9.20 -6.67
C ALA A 125 -2.41 8.90 -5.96
N THR A 126 -2.29 7.72 -5.37
CA THR A 126 -1.07 7.26 -4.71
C THR A 126 0.09 7.11 -5.70
N THR A 127 -0.16 6.52 -6.87
CA THR A 127 0.84 6.37 -7.94
C THR A 127 1.38 7.72 -8.40
N ILE A 128 0.51 8.71 -8.62
CA ILE A 128 0.94 10.06 -9.04
C ILE A 128 1.84 10.70 -7.98
N ILE A 129 1.47 10.60 -6.70
CA ILE A 129 2.29 11.13 -5.60
C ILE A 129 3.67 10.47 -5.60
N TYR A 130 3.73 9.13 -5.71
CA TYR A 130 5.00 8.42 -5.79
C TYR A 130 5.83 8.81 -7.02
N SER A 131 5.20 8.96 -8.18
CA SER A 131 5.88 9.39 -9.40
C SER A 131 6.54 10.76 -9.23
N ILE A 132 5.85 11.73 -8.61
CA ILE A 132 6.43 13.05 -8.31
C ILE A 132 7.65 12.90 -7.40
N VAL A 133 7.56 12.09 -6.34
CA VAL A 133 8.70 11.85 -5.43
C VAL A 133 9.87 11.22 -6.18
N TYR A 134 9.64 10.24 -7.05
CA TYR A 134 10.72 9.63 -7.85
C TYR A 134 11.38 10.63 -8.81
N VAL A 135 10.61 11.53 -9.42
CA VAL A 135 11.16 12.62 -10.24
C VAL A 135 12.05 13.54 -9.40
N LEU A 136 11.61 13.92 -8.20
CA LEU A 136 12.41 14.75 -7.28
C LEU A 136 13.70 14.05 -6.85
N ILE A 137 13.65 12.74 -6.58
CA ILE A 137 14.83 11.93 -6.26
C ILE A 137 15.79 11.91 -7.46
N ALA A 138 15.29 11.70 -8.69
CA ALA A 138 16.11 11.70 -9.89
C ALA A 138 16.80 13.06 -10.13
N ILE A 139 16.07 14.16 -9.99
CA ILE A 139 16.61 15.53 -10.08
C ILE A 139 17.67 15.75 -9.01
N SER A 140 17.40 15.35 -7.77
CA SER A 140 18.33 15.49 -6.65
C SER A 140 19.61 14.70 -6.89
N LEU A 141 19.52 13.49 -7.44
CA LEU A 141 20.67 12.67 -7.80
C LEU A 141 21.51 13.31 -8.91
N ILE A 142 20.89 13.86 -9.95
CA ILE A 142 21.60 14.58 -11.02
C ILE A 142 22.29 15.83 -10.46
N LYS A 143 21.59 16.60 -9.62
CA LYS A 143 22.15 17.80 -8.98
C LYS A 143 23.33 17.45 -8.07
N LEU A 144 23.20 16.42 -7.24
CA LEU A 144 24.25 15.94 -6.34
C LEU A 144 25.51 15.56 -7.14
N ARG A 145 25.37 14.81 -8.24
CA ARG A 145 26.49 14.43 -9.10
C ARG A 145 27.21 15.62 -9.74
N LYS A 146 26.47 16.70 -10.06
CA LYS A 146 27.07 17.92 -10.62
C LYS A 146 27.73 18.79 -9.55
N SER A 147 27.14 18.86 -8.36
CA SER A 147 27.62 19.74 -7.29
C SER A 147 28.72 19.12 -6.43
N GLN A 148 28.78 17.80 -6.32
CA GLN A 148 29.77 17.08 -5.49
C GLN A 148 30.27 15.83 -6.24
N PRO A 149 31.07 15.99 -7.31
CA PRO A 149 31.56 14.87 -8.11
C PRO A 149 32.47 13.89 -7.35
N ASP A 150 33.13 14.35 -6.27
CA ASP A 150 34.12 13.58 -5.51
C ASP A 150 33.55 12.87 -4.26
N THR A 151 32.25 12.94 -3.99
CA THR A 151 31.66 12.15 -2.89
C THR A 151 31.70 10.66 -3.20
N LEU A 152 32.26 9.87 -2.27
CA LEU A 152 32.30 8.40 -2.33
C LEU A 152 30.87 7.82 -2.49
N ARG A 153 30.76 6.82 -3.37
CA ARG A 153 29.51 6.16 -3.77
C ARG A 153 28.87 5.35 -2.64
#